data_AF-A0A3Q2G161-F1
#
_entry.id   AF-A0A3Q2G161-F1
#
_cell.length_a   1.000
_cell.length_b   1.000
_cell.length_c   1.000
_cell.angle_alpha   90.00
_cell.angle_beta   90.00
_cell.angle_gamma   90.00
#
_symmetry.space_group_name_H-M   'P 1'
#
loop_
_entity.id
_entity.type
_entity.pdbx_description
1 polymer ?
#
loop_
_entity_poly.entity_id
_entity_poly.type
_entity_poly.pdbx_seq_one_letter_code
_entity_poly.pdbx_strand_id
1 'polypeptide(L)'
;MSKISKAAKAVKKLDSGNVIRAIVRSGQAAPGPPLGPILGQPDRTYDLKIGQPTVSYFLKQAAGIAKGAGKTGQETAGIVSVRAVYEIAQVKAQDECFKMRDSSLETVVKSIVGSARSLGIKVVNNLSADEYKVFLEQREEKLKADAAAAAAAAAEAASGKKK
;
A
#
# COMPACT_ATOMS: atom_id res chain seq x y z
N MET A 1 6.26 20.84 -31.77
CA MET A 1 7.27 19.77 -32.01
C MET A 1 8.33 19.84 -30.91
N SER A 2 7.96 19.58 -29.66
CA SER A 2 8.01 18.26 -28.98
C SER A 2 9.22 18.22 -28.03
N LYS A 3 9.01 18.72 -26.80
CA LYS A 3 9.93 18.61 -25.65
C LYS A 3 10.14 17.14 -25.20
N ILE A 4 9.46 16.20 -25.85
CA ILE A 4 9.51 14.76 -25.59
C ILE A 4 10.79 14.14 -26.16
N SER A 5 11.37 14.71 -27.24
CA SER A 5 12.53 14.10 -27.91
C SER A 5 13.85 14.23 -27.15
N LYS A 6 13.99 15.22 -26.26
CA LYS A 6 15.25 15.47 -25.51
C LYS A 6 15.38 14.57 -24.27
N ALA A 7 14.26 14.08 -23.72
CA ALA A 7 14.25 13.16 -22.58
C ALA A 7 14.71 11.73 -22.95
N ALA A 8 14.63 11.35 -24.23
CA ALA A 8 14.98 10.01 -24.70
C ALA A 8 16.49 9.68 -24.65
N LYS A 9 17.37 10.68 -24.53
CA LYS A 9 18.83 10.48 -24.65
C LYS A 9 19.58 10.27 -23.33
N ALA A 10 18.89 10.35 -22.18
CA ALA A 10 19.51 10.27 -20.85
C ALA A 10 19.30 8.93 -20.12
N VAL A 11 18.62 7.96 -20.72
CA VAL A 11 18.40 6.64 -20.13
C VAL A 11 19.43 5.66 -20.72
N LYS A 12 20.59 5.51 -20.07
CA LYS A 12 21.57 4.48 -20.44
C LYS A 12 21.22 3.17 -19.73
N LYS A 13 20.95 2.14 -20.55
CA LYS A 13 20.76 0.72 -20.23
C LYS A 13 19.70 0.39 -19.16
N LEU A 14 18.53 0.01 -19.65
CA LEU A 14 17.61 -0.87 -18.94
C LEU A 14 18.22 -2.27 -18.97
N ASP A 15 18.83 -2.72 -17.87
CA ASP A 15 19.05 -4.14 -17.67
C ASP A 15 17.69 -4.75 -17.32
N SER A 16 17.18 -5.60 -18.21
CA SER A 16 15.94 -6.35 -18.05
C SER A 16 16.12 -7.50 -17.05
N GLY A 17 16.36 -7.11 -15.80
CA GLY A 17 16.06 -7.89 -14.60
C GLY A 17 15.14 -7.03 -13.72
N ASN A 18 14.52 -7.60 -12.70
CA ASN A 18 13.56 -6.96 -11.77
C ASN A 18 14.08 -5.70 -11.02
N VAL A 19 15.22 -5.12 -11.40
CA VAL A 19 15.88 -3.97 -10.79
C VAL A 19 16.21 -2.94 -11.87
N ILE A 20 15.41 -1.88 -11.96
CA ILE A 20 15.74 -0.72 -12.80
C ILE A 20 16.73 0.16 -12.02
N ARG A 21 18.00 0.16 -12.43
CA ARG A 21 18.99 1.13 -11.95
C ARG A 21 18.86 2.42 -12.77
N ALA A 22 18.39 3.49 -12.14
CA ALA A 22 18.30 4.80 -12.78
C ALA A 22 19.25 5.78 -12.09
N ILE A 23 20.28 6.21 -12.81
CA ILE A 23 21.20 7.26 -12.38
C ILE A 23 20.56 8.61 -12.74
N VAL A 24 20.08 9.34 -11.74
CA VAL A 24 19.47 10.67 -11.93
C VAL A 24 20.49 11.76 -11.64
N ARG A 25 20.64 12.70 -12.58
CA ARG A 25 21.56 13.84 -12.48
C ARG A 25 20.88 15.03 -11.80
N SER A 26 21.61 15.75 -10.94
CA SER A 26 21.10 16.89 -10.17
C SER A 26 20.43 17.93 -11.08
N GLY A 27 19.13 18.17 -10.89
CA GLY A 27 18.31 19.08 -11.70
C GLY A 27 17.09 18.44 -12.37
N GLN A 28 17.03 17.09 -12.44
CA GLN A 28 15.86 16.36 -12.97
C GLN A 28 15.08 15.56 -11.90
N ALA A 29 15.50 15.64 -10.63
CA ALA A 29 14.77 15.02 -9.52
C ALA A 29 13.61 15.94 -9.10
N ALA A 30 12.38 15.58 -9.49
CA ALA A 30 11.17 16.28 -9.05
C ALA A 30 10.74 15.77 -7.66
N PRO A 31 10.39 16.65 -6.70
CA PRO A 31 9.86 16.24 -5.41
C PRO A 31 8.38 15.85 -5.57
N GLY A 32 8.12 14.55 -5.76
CA GLY A 32 6.80 13.92 -5.79
C GLY A 32 6.91 12.39 -5.57
N PRO A 33 5.93 11.73 -4.93
CA PRO A 33 6.06 10.73 -3.83
C PRO A 33 6.23 9.25 -4.28
N PRO A 34 6.48 8.24 -3.39
CA PRO A 34 6.87 8.21 -1.96
C PRO A 34 8.24 7.51 -1.76
N LEU A 35 9.18 7.65 -2.69
CA LEU A 35 10.54 7.10 -2.56
C LEU A 35 11.51 8.27 -2.46
N GLY A 36 11.65 8.80 -1.24
CA GLY A 36 12.62 9.85 -0.95
C GLY A 36 14.05 9.35 -1.21
N PRO A 37 14.92 10.13 -1.89
CA PRO A 37 16.31 9.74 -2.07
C PRO A 37 17.01 9.65 -0.72
N ILE A 38 17.74 8.54 -0.49
CA ILE A 38 18.72 8.44 0.61
C ILE A 38 19.81 9.48 0.36
N LEU A 39 19.86 10.50 1.21
CA LEU A 39 20.81 11.61 1.15
C LEU A 39 22.13 11.15 1.76
N GLY A 40 23.20 11.08 0.97
CA GLY A 40 24.52 10.79 1.54
C GLY A 40 25.70 10.55 0.58
N GLN A 41 25.63 10.94 -0.70
CA GLN A 41 26.78 10.81 -1.60
C GLN A 41 27.33 12.19 -1.99
N PRO A 42 28.66 12.44 -1.83
CA PRO A 42 29.28 13.72 -2.17
C PRO A 42 29.18 14.03 -3.67
N ASP A 43 29.04 13.01 -4.51
CA ASP A 43 29.09 13.12 -5.97
C ASP A 43 27.74 13.39 -6.65
N ARG A 44 26.69 13.75 -5.89
CA ARG A 44 25.33 14.07 -6.41
C ARG A 44 24.79 13.02 -7.41
N THR A 45 25.26 11.79 -7.27
CA THR A 45 24.81 10.61 -7.99
C THR A 45 23.85 9.87 -7.06
N TYR A 46 22.74 9.39 -7.60
CA TYR A 46 21.71 8.73 -6.80
C TYR A 46 21.38 7.38 -7.42
N ASP A 47 21.55 6.32 -6.64
CA ASP A 47 21.10 4.98 -6.97
C ASP A 47 19.66 4.79 -6.46
N LEU A 48 18.70 4.77 -7.39
CA LEU A 48 17.31 4.47 -7.09
C LEU A 48 17.11 2.96 -7.08
N LYS A 49 16.65 2.41 -5.95
CA LYS A 49 16.20 1.02 -5.82
C LYS A 49 14.69 1.00 -5.63
N ILE A 50 13.98 0.31 -6.51
CA ILE A 50 12.52 0.14 -6.42
C ILE A 50 12.27 -1.18 -5.71
N GLY A 51 11.63 -1.11 -4.54
CA GLY A 51 11.23 -2.28 -3.75
C GLY A 51 9.87 -2.82 -4.17
N GLN A 52 9.47 -3.92 -3.52
CA GLN A 52 8.14 -4.50 -3.70
C GLN A 52 7.03 -3.53 -3.21
N PRO A 53 5.80 -3.62 -3.76
CA PRO A 53 4.66 -2.81 -3.33
C PRO A 53 4.44 -2.85 -1.81
N THR A 54 3.73 -1.85 -1.30
CA THR A 54 3.43 -1.77 0.14
C THR A 54 2.50 -2.90 0.57
N VAL A 55 2.64 -3.33 1.83
CA VAL A 55 1.76 -4.37 2.41
C VAL A 55 0.29 -3.94 2.38
N SER A 56 0.03 -2.64 2.56
CA SER A 56 -1.33 -2.10 2.45
C SER A 56 -1.96 -2.34 1.09
N TYR A 57 -1.18 -2.23 0.01
CA TYR A 57 -1.67 -2.51 -1.34
C TYR A 57 -2.06 -3.99 -1.49
N PHE A 58 -1.17 -4.91 -1.10
CA PHE A 58 -1.45 -6.34 -1.17
C PHE A 58 -2.67 -6.76 -0.35
N LEU A 59 -2.80 -6.25 0.87
CA LEU A 59 -3.94 -6.56 1.74
C LEU A 59 -5.25 -5.99 1.19
N LYS A 60 -5.20 -4.80 0.57
CA LYS A 60 -6.38 -4.21 -0.08
C LYS A 60 -6.84 -5.03 -1.29
N GLN A 61 -5.90 -5.50 -2.11
CA GLN A 61 -6.20 -6.36 -3.25
C GLN A 61 -6.74 -7.72 -2.80
N ALA A 62 -6.10 -8.35 -1.80
CA ALA A 62 -6.56 -9.63 -1.25
C ALA A 62 -7.95 -9.54 -0.60
N ALA A 63 -8.29 -8.40 0.00
CA ALA A 63 -9.60 -8.17 0.59
C ALA A 63 -10.64 -7.58 -0.39
N GLY A 64 -10.24 -7.20 -1.61
CA GLY A 64 -11.12 -6.55 -2.60
C GLY A 64 -11.58 -5.13 -2.22
N ILE A 65 -10.79 -4.38 -1.43
CA ILE A 65 -11.21 -3.08 -0.88
C ILE A 65 -10.38 -1.92 -1.43
N ALA A 66 -11.03 -0.80 -1.76
CA ALA A 66 -10.32 0.40 -2.20
C ALA A 66 -9.79 1.24 -1.02
N LYS A 67 -10.59 1.37 0.04
CA LYS A 67 -10.30 2.16 1.24
C LYS A 67 -10.31 1.26 2.49
N GLY A 68 -9.38 1.51 3.41
CA GLY A 68 -9.37 0.86 4.73
C GLY A 68 -10.45 1.42 5.65
N ALA A 69 -10.55 0.87 6.87
CA ALA A 69 -11.52 1.32 7.87
C ALA A 69 -11.29 2.79 8.24
N GLY A 70 -12.37 3.56 8.40
CA GLY A 70 -12.30 4.93 8.91
C GLY A 70 -12.03 4.96 10.41
N LYS A 71 -12.67 4.06 11.16
CA LYS A 71 -12.47 3.85 12.59
C LYS A 71 -11.98 2.43 12.85
N THR A 72 -10.66 2.25 12.81
CA THR A 72 -10.02 0.95 13.04
C THR A 72 -10.43 0.36 14.39
N GLY A 73 -10.96 -0.86 14.38
CA GLY A 73 -11.38 -1.60 15.57
C GLY A 73 -12.89 -1.56 15.85
N GLN A 74 -13.61 -0.54 15.36
CA GLN A 74 -15.08 -0.50 15.39
C GLN A 74 -15.66 -1.08 14.11
N GLU A 75 -15.05 -0.73 12.98
CA GLU A 75 -15.43 -1.20 11.66
C GLU A 75 -14.46 -2.26 11.17
N THR A 76 -15.00 -3.34 10.60
CA THR A 76 -14.21 -4.33 9.86
C THR A 76 -14.31 -4.00 8.38
N ALA A 77 -13.20 -3.55 7.80
CA ALA A 77 -13.15 -3.18 6.39
C ALA A 77 -13.00 -4.41 5.48
N GLY A 78 -12.49 -5.54 5.95
CA GLY A 78 -12.34 -6.72 5.10
C GLY A 78 -11.96 -7.95 5.89
N ILE A 79 -12.09 -9.11 5.24
CA ILE A 79 -11.65 -10.38 5.78
C ILE A 79 -10.61 -10.98 4.84
N VAL A 80 -9.52 -11.49 5.38
CA VAL A 80 -8.45 -12.15 4.63
C VAL A 80 -8.10 -13.47 5.31
N SER A 81 -7.79 -14.50 4.52
CA SER A 81 -7.37 -15.80 5.03
C SER A 81 -5.89 -15.82 5.44
N VAL A 82 -5.52 -16.68 6.38
CA VAL A 82 -4.11 -16.89 6.77
C VAL A 82 -3.27 -17.35 5.57
N ARG A 83 -3.85 -18.13 4.65
CA ARG A 83 -3.19 -18.53 3.41
C ARG A 83 -2.76 -17.34 2.55
N ALA A 84 -3.67 -16.39 2.32
CA ALA A 84 -3.36 -15.20 1.54
C ALA A 84 -2.27 -14.35 2.21
N VAL A 85 -2.29 -14.25 3.55
CA VAL A 85 -1.23 -13.56 4.31
C VAL A 85 0.12 -14.23 4.10
N TYR A 86 0.17 -15.56 4.08
CA TYR A 86 1.39 -16.33 3.85
C TYR A 86 1.95 -16.14 2.43
N GLU A 87 1.08 -16.15 1.41
CA GLU A 87 1.47 -15.88 0.02
C GLU A 87 2.05 -14.46 -0.14
N ILE A 88 1.42 -13.46 0.49
CA ILE A 88 1.95 -12.08 0.53
C ILE A 88 3.30 -12.03 1.25
N ALA A 89 3.46 -12.80 2.34
CA ALA A 89 4.71 -12.86 3.09
C ALA A 89 5.85 -13.44 2.26
N GLN A 90 5.60 -14.48 1.46
CA GLN A 90 6.62 -15.06 0.57
C GLN A 90 7.10 -14.05 -0.48
N VAL A 91 6.17 -13.31 -1.10
CA VAL A 91 6.51 -12.28 -2.08
C VAL A 91 7.29 -11.15 -1.42
N LYS A 92 6.85 -10.70 -0.24
CA LYS A 92 7.45 -9.56 0.46
C LYS A 92 8.78 -9.89 1.14
N ALA A 93 9.01 -11.15 1.52
CA ALA A 93 10.28 -11.62 2.08
C ALA A 93 11.47 -11.47 1.12
N GLN A 94 11.22 -11.38 -0.19
CA GLN A 94 12.25 -11.15 -1.20
C GLN A 94 12.73 -9.70 -1.26
N ASP A 95 12.06 -8.78 -0.55
CA ASP A 95 12.41 -7.37 -0.52
C ASP A 95 13.70 -7.14 0.28
N GLU A 96 14.46 -6.12 -0.13
CA GLU A 96 15.79 -5.83 0.44
C GLU A 96 15.71 -5.56 1.95
N CYS A 97 14.62 -4.95 2.42
CA CYS A 97 14.42 -4.63 3.83
C CYS A 97 14.30 -5.86 4.74
N PHE A 98 13.83 -7.00 4.22
CA PHE A 98 13.72 -8.25 4.96
C PHE A 98 14.96 -9.13 4.79
N LYS A 99 15.57 -9.12 3.59
CA LYS A 99 16.86 -9.78 3.34
C LYS A 99 17.98 -9.25 4.22
N MET A 100 18.09 -7.94 4.39
CA MET A 100 19.12 -7.33 5.24
C MET A 100 18.96 -7.67 6.74
N ARG A 101 17.76 -8.08 7.16
CA ARG A 101 17.45 -8.37 8.57
C ARG A 101 17.46 -9.87 8.88
N ASP A 102 17.74 -10.73 7.90
CA ASP A 102 17.63 -12.19 7.99
C ASP A 102 16.35 -12.63 8.73
N SER A 103 15.24 -11.96 8.44
CA SER A 103 13.99 -12.17 9.15
C SER A 103 13.36 -13.50 8.74
N SER A 104 13.06 -14.35 9.72
CA SER A 104 12.31 -15.59 9.48
C SER A 104 10.94 -15.28 8.86
N LEU A 105 10.41 -16.21 8.03
CA LEU A 105 9.09 -16.06 7.41
C LEU A 105 7.99 -15.78 8.44
N GLU A 106 8.08 -16.38 9.63
CA GLU A 106 7.15 -16.14 10.74
C GLU A 106 7.12 -14.67 11.19
N THR A 107 8.29 -14.02 11.21
CA THR A 107 8.43 -12.61 11.60
C THR A 107 7.81 -11.69 10.55
N VAL A 108 7.97 -12.04 9.27
CA VAL A 108 7.34 -11.33 8.15
C VAL A 108 5.82 -11.47 8.22
N VAL A 109 5.31 -12.69 8.47
CA VAL A 109 3.87 -12.95 8.63
C VAL A 109 3.30 -12.14 9.80
N LYS A 110 3.95 -12.15 10.98
CA LYS A 110 3.52 -11.35 12.14
C LYS A 110 3.43 -9.86 11.80
N SER A 111 4.40 -9.34 11.05
CA SER A 111 4.42 -7.94 10.61
C SER A 111 3.25 -7.60 9.67
N ILE A 112 2.91 -8.51 8.75
CA ILE A 112 1.78 -8.34 7.83
C ILE A 112 0.45 -8.43 8.57
N VAL A 113 0.31 -9.35 9.54
CA VAL A 113 -0.88 -9.45 10.40
C VAL A 113 -1.09 -8.15 11.19
N GLY A 114 -0.02 -7.58 11.74
CA GLY A 114 -0.08 -6.27 12.39
C GLY A 114 -0.59 -5.17 11.45
N SER A 115 -0.09 -5.15 10.21
CA SER A 115 -0.53 -4.20 9.17
C SER A 115 -2.01 -4.38 8.78
N ALA A 116 -2.50 -5.63 8.72
CA ALA A 116 -3.90 -5.94 8.47
C ALA A 116 -4.81 -5.39 9.58
N ARG A 117 -4.39 -5.55 10.84
CA ARG A 117 -5.12 -5.01 12.00
C ARG A 117 -5.25 -3.49 11.93
N SER A 118 -4.19 -2.78 11.55
CA SER A 118 -4.22 -1.31 11.42
C SER A 118 -5.16 -0.82 10.30
N LEU A 119 -5.36 -1.63 9.24
CA LEU A 119 -6.30 -1.32 8.16
C LEU A 119 -7.75 -1.70 8.48
N GLY A 120 -8.00 -2.34 9.62
CA GLY A 120 -9.31 -2.87 10.01
C GLY A 120 -9.68 -4.15 9.26
N ILE A 121 -8.69 -4.91 8.78
CA ILE A 121 -8.89 -6.20 8.12
C ILE A 121 -8.77 -7.32 9.16
N LYS A 122 -9.77 -8.19 9.23
CA LYS A 122 -9.79 -9.36 10.11
C LYS A 122 -9.15 -10.55 9.41
N VAL A 123 -8.15 -11.16 10.06
CA VAL A 123 -7.50 -12.38 9.55
C VAL A 123 -8.24 -13.60 10.13
N VAL A 124 -8.66 -14.52 9.27
CA VAL A 124 -9.39 -15.74 9.64
C VAL A 124 -8.63 -16.97 9.11
N ASN A 125 -8.66 -18.09 9.83
CA ASN A 125 -7.96 -19.30 9.41
C ASN A 125 -8.54 -19.89 8.12
N ASN A 126 -9.85 -20.14 8.11
CA ASN A 126 -10.59 -20.67 6.97
C ASN A 126 -11.67 -19.68 6.57
N LEU A 127 -11.74 -19.34 5.28
CA LEU A 127 -12.76 -18.45 4.73
C LEU A 127 -13.62 -19.24 3.74
N SER A 128 -14.89 -19.45 4.07
CA SER A 128 -15.85 -20.06 3.14
C SER A 128 -16.50 -18.98 2.26
N ALA A 129 -16.89 -19.36 1.04
CA ALA A 129 -17.45 -18.41 0.08
C ALA A 129 -18.79 -17.82 0.55
N ASP A 130 -19.56 -18.59 1.31
CA ASP A 130 -20.88 -18.18 1.78
C ASP A 130 -20.80 -17.20 2.97
N GLU A 131 -19.85 -17.42 3.89
CA GLU A 131 -19.55 -16.47 4.96
C GLU A 131 -19.09 -15.11 4.41
N TYR A 132 -18.33 -15.13 3.32
CA TYR A 132 -17.84 -13.89 2.72
C TYR A 132 -18.98 -13.09 2.06
N LYS A 133 -19.97 -13.74 1.46
CA LYS A 133 -21.16 -13.05 0.89
C LYS A 133 -21.96 -12.35 1.97
N VAL A 134 -22.24 -13.05 3.08
CA VAL A 134 -22.95 -12.47 4.23
C VAL A 134 -22.19 -11.27 4.79
N PHE A 135 -20.86 -11.33 4.84
CA PHE A 135 -20.04 -10.20 5.26
C PHE A 135 -20.13 -9.00 4.31
N LEU A 136 -20.19 -9.22 2.99
CA LEU A 136 -20.34 -8.14 2.02
C LEU A 136 -21.69 -7.44 2.16
N GLU A 137 -22.78 -8.19 2.34
CA GLU A 137 -24.13 -7.63 2.58
C GLU A 137 -24.16 -6.77 3.84
N GLN A 138 -23.66 -7.30 4.97
CA GLN A 138 -23.55 -6.56 6.23
C GLN A 138 -22.70 -5.29 6.09
N ARG A 139 -21.66 -5.34 5.26
CA ARG A 139 -20.80 -4.19 5.02
C ARG A 139 -21.48 -3.15 4.14
N GLU A 140 -22.26 -3.54 3.14
CA GLU A 140 -23.02 -2.61 2.32
C GLU A 140 -24.05 -1.85 3.16
N GLU A 141 -24.73 -2.53 4.08
CA GLU A 141 -25.64 -1.90 5.04
C GLU A 141 -24.92 -0.89 5.94
N LYS A 142 -23.76 -1.28 6.48
CA LYS A 142 -22.93 -0.37 7.30
C LYS A 142 -22.39 0.81 6.51
N LEU A 143 -21.89 0.60 5.30
CA LEU A 143 -21.42 1.68 4.44
C LEU A 143 -22.54 2.65 4.06
N LYS A 144 -23.76 2.16 3.84
CA LYS A 144 -24.94 3.02 3.63
C LYS A 144 -25.24 3.87 4.87
N ALA A 145 -25.17 3.27 6.06
CA ALA A 145 -25.35 4.00 7.32
C ALA A 145 -24.23 5.02 7.59
N ASP A 146 -22.97 4.64 7.36
CA ASP A 146 -21.79 5.49 7.55
C ASP A 146 -21.73 6.61 6.51
N ALA A 147 -22.18 6.37 5.27
CA ALA A 147 -22.29 7.41 4.25
C ALA A 147 -23.38 8.43 4.60
N ALA A 148 -24.52 7.98 5.14
CA ALA A 148 -25.56 8.89 5.64
C ALA A 148 -25.06 9.73 6.83
N ALA A 149 -24.33 9.10 7.77
CA ALA A 149 -23.72 9.80 8.89
C ALA A 149 -22.61 10.77 8.46
N ALA A 150 -21.77 10.39 7.49
CA ALA A 150 -20.73 11.24 6.95
C ALA A 150 -21.29 12.43 6.15
N ALA A 151 -22.41 12.24 5.43
CA ALA A 151 -23.11 13.34 4.78
C ALA A 151 -23.70 14.33 5.79
N ALA A 152 -24.27 13.84 6.89
CA ALA A 152 -24.75 14.70 7.98
C ALA A 152 -23.60 15.46 8.67
N ALA A 153 -22.48 14.80 8.94
CA ALA A 153 -21.29 15.43 9.53
C ALA A 153 -20.61 16.44 8.58
N ALA A 154 -20.62 16.18 7.27
CA ALA A 154 -20.11 17.12 6.28
C ALA A 154 -21.01 18.37 6.15
N ALA A 155 -22.31 18.24 6.35
CA ALA A 155 -23.23 19.37 6.40
C ALA A 155 -23.00 20.25 7.65
N GLU A 156 -22.70 19.66 8.81
CA GLU A 156 -22.32 20.40 10.02
C GLU A 156 -20.93 21.06 9.91
N ALA A 157 -19.96 20.43 9.25
CA ALA A 157 -18.64 21.04 9.03
C ALA A 157 -18.68 22.25 8.08
N ALA A 158 -19.68 22.32 7.19
CA ALA A 158 -19.88 23.44 6.27
C ALA A 158 -20.54 24.66 6.93
N SER A 159 -21.35 24.48 7.99
CA SER A 159 -21.96 25.58 8.74
C SER A 159 -20.98 26.26 9.71
N GLY A 160 -19.96 25.54 10.20
CA GLY A 160 -18.92 26.06 11.10
C GLY A 160 -17.85 26.94 10.45
N LYS A 161 -17.70 26.92 9.11
CA LYS A 161 -16.70 27.71 8.37
C LYS A 161 -17.18 29.12 7.98
N LYS A 162 -18.39 29.52 8.41
CA LYS A 162 -19.00 30.82 8.10
C LYS A 162 -18.99 31.80 9.27
N LYS A 163 -18.14 31.58 10.27
CA LYS A 163 -17.96 32.47 11.43
C LYS A 163 -16.51 32.92 11.53
#